data_AF-A0A0W1KK59-F1
#
_entry.id   AF-A0A0W1KK59-F1
#
_cell.length_a   1.000
_cell.length_b   1.000
_cell.length_c   1.000
_cell.angle_alpha   90.00
_cell.angle_beta   90.00
_cell.angle_gamma   90.00
#
_symmetry.space_group_name_H-M   'P 1'
#
loop_
_entity.id
_entity.type
_entity.pdbx_description
1 polymer ?
#
loop_
_entity_poly.entity_id
_entity_poly.type
_entity_poly.pdbx_seq_one_letter_code
_entity_poly.pdbx_strand_id
1 'polypeptide(L)'
;MGDVLLSIWTLLVYTAIGFALLKFRVVGPGADRGLSRIVFFVTMPRALTVPIDALADATVPVMMIAMGVSLASAQLRRGRDALPLAASVGFRVLLSPIVTFALAMALGLEGKQLLATMVVAVFPTANNLFAIAHRYEVGVGLVRDAVVISALASMPMLVVVAAIFYG
;
A
#
# COMPACT_ATOMS: atom_id res chain seq x y z
N MET A 1 -15.96 25.86 18.96
CA MET A 1 -15.68 25.54 20.38
C MET A 1 -15.98 24.07 20.71
N GLY A 2 -17.10 23.51 20.24
CA GLY A 2 -17.44 22.09 20.44
C GLY A 2 -16.37 21.10 19.94
N ASP A 3 -15.79 21.33 18.75
CA ASP A 3 -14.78 20.41 18.18
C ASP A 3 -13.47 20.35 18.97
N VAL A 4 -13.11 21.46 19.63
CA VAL A 4 -11.90 21.53 20.47
C VAL A 4 -12.14 20.77 21.77
N LEU A 5 -13.31 20.94 22.39
CA LEU A 5 -13.70 20.19 23.58
C LEU A 5 -13.80 18.69 23.29
N LEU A 6 -14.34 18.31 22.13
CA LEU A 6 -14.39 16.91 21.70
C LEU A 6 -12.99 16.32 21.50
N SER A 7 -12.06 17.09 20.92
CA SER A 7 -10.67 16.69 20.70
C SER A 7 -9.89 16.53 22.01
N ILE A 8 -10.12 17.42 22.99
CA ILE A 8 -9.54 17.32 24.32
C ILE A 8 -10.10 16.09 25.06
N TRP A 9 -11.39 15.84 24.93
CA TRP A 9 -12.05 14.70 25.57
C TRP A 9 -11.58 13.35 25.00
N THR A 10 -11.46 13.21 23.67
CA THR A 10 -10.93 12.00 23.05
C THR A 10 -9.48 11.76 23.46
N LEU A 11 -8.64 12.79 23.49
CA LEU A 11 -7.27 12.74 24.01
C LEU A 11 -7.20 12.14 25.42
N LEU A 12 -8.03 12.63 26.34
CA LEU A 12 -8.07 12.15 27.72
C LEU A 12 -8.51 10.68 27.81
N VAL A 13 -9.53 10.29 27.05
CA VAL A 13 -10.03 8.90 27.02
C VAL A 13 -8.98 7.94 26.48
N TYR A 14 -8.34 8.26 25.35
CA TYR A 14 -7.28 7.43 24.78
C TYR A 14 -6.04 7.35 25.67
N THR A 15 -5.68 8.45 26.34
CA THR A 15 -4.58 8.47 27.31
C THR A 15 -4.89 7.58 28.52
N ALA A 16 -6.12 7.63 29.03
CA ALA A 16 -6.56 6.78 30.15
C ALA A 16 -6.57 5.28 29.78
N ILE A 17 -7.01 4.94 28.57
CA ILE A 17 -6.97 3.56 28.07
C ILE A 17 -5.52 3.08 27.92
N GLY A 18 -4.64 3.89 27.32
CA GLY A 18 -3.21 3.58 27.20
C GLY A 18 -2.54 3.39 28.57
N PHE A 19 -2.86 4.25 29.54
CA PHE A 19 -2.39 4.12 30.93
C PHE A 19 -2.88 2.82 31.59
N ALA A 20 -4.16 2.46 31.42
CA ALA A 20 -4.70 1.22 31.95
C ALA A 20 -4.01 -0.02 31.34
N LEU A 21 -3.83 -0.06 30.03
CA LEU A 21 -3.15 -1.16 29.32
C LEU A 21 -1.71 -1.36 29.79
N LEU A 22 -0.98 -0.27 30.05
CA LEU A 22 0.38 -0.31 30.61
C LEU A 22 0.39 -0.72 32.08
N LYS A 23 -0.56 -0.19 32.89
CA LYS A 23 -0.67 -0.49 34.32
C LYS A 23 -0.99 -1.96 34.61
N PHE A 24 -1.81 -2.60 33.77
CA PHE A 24 -2.18 -4.01 33.92
C PHE A 24 -1.18 -4.98 33.27
N ARG A 25 -0.03 -4.49 32.74
CA ARG A 25 1.02 -5.31 32.11
C ARG A 25 0.51 -6.30 31.06
N VAL A 26 -0.56 -5.94 30.34
CA VAL A 26 -1.16 -6.75 29.28
C VAL A 26 -0.23 -6.83 28.05
N VAL A 27 0.77 -5.96 27.96
CA VAL A 27 1.64 -5.80 26.78
C VAL A 27 3.09 -6.17 27.10
N GLY A 28 3.73 -6.94 26.21
CA GLY A 28 5.10 -7.45 26.40
C GLY A 28 6.20 -6.37 26.40
N PRO A 29 7.45 -6.71 26.80
CA PRO A 29 8.57 -5.77 26.85
C PRO A 29 8.83 -5.11 25.49
N GLY A 30 8.82 -3.77 25.42
CA GLY A 30 9.06 -2.98 24.20
C GLY A 30 7.80 -2.52 23.45
N ALA A 31 6.62 -3.01 23.84
CA ALA A 31 5.36 -2.59 23.25
C ALA A 31 4.87 -1.22 23.75
N ASP A 32 5.44 -0.71 24.83
CA ASP A 32 5.24 0.63 25.39
C ASP A 32 5.55 1.74 24.38
N ARG A 33 6.66 1.62 23.65
CA ARG A 33 7.03 2.60 22.61
C ARG A 33 6.10 2.54 21.40
N GLY A 34 5.67 1.34 21.02
CA GLY A 34 4.72 1.13 19.93
C GLY A 34 3.35 1.74 20.27
N LEU A 35 2.84 1.42 21.46
CA LEU A 35 1.55 1.91 21.95
C LEU A 35 1.57 3.43 22.12
N SER A 36 2.65 4.00 22.68
CA SER A 36 2.79 5.45 22.82
C SER A 36 2.76 6.17 21.46
N ARG A 37 3.41 5.62 20.43
CA ARG A 37 3.38 6.19 19.08
C ARG A 37 1.99 6.11 18.45
N ILE A 38 1.31 4.97 18.59
CA ILE A 38 -0.05 4.80 18.06
C ILE A 38 -1.02 5.76 18.75
N VAL A 39 -0.95 5.87 20.08
CA VAL A 39 -1.78 6.80 20.85
C VAL A 39 -1.48 8.24 20.42
N PHE A 40 -0.22 8.64 20.30
CA PHE A 40 0.15 9.99 19.84
C PHE A 40 -0.46 10.31 18.46
N PHE A 41 -0.37 9.39 17.50
CA PHE A 41 -0.96 9.57 16.17
C PHE A 41 -2.49 9.64 16.21
N VAL A 42 -3.15 8.75 16.96
CA VAL A 42 -4.61 8.69 17.03
C VAL A 42 -5.21 9.91 17.76
N THR A 43 -4.46 10.46 18.72
CA THR A 43 -4.92 11.57 19.57
C THR A 43 -4.49 12.95 19.07
N MET A 44 -3.84 13.02 17.91
CA MET A 44 -3.32 14.27 17.38
C MET A 44 -4.46 15.27 17.10
N PRO A 45 -4.40 16.50 17.64
CA PRO A 45 -5.45 17.50 17.44
C PRO A 45 -5.69 17.81 15.96
N ARG A 46 -6.96 18.03 15.59
CA ARG A 46 -7.38 18.29 14.20
C ARG A 46 -6.62 19.45 13.52
N ALA A 47 -6.21 20.46 14.30
CA ALA A 47 -5.41 21.58 13.79
C ALA A 47 -4.04 21.14 13.21
N LEU A 48 -3.47 20.05 13.72
CA LEU A 48 -2.23 19.48 13.23
C LEU A 48 -2.45 18.41 12.14
N THR A 49 -3.59 17.71 12.14
CA THR A 49 -3.89 16.71 11.11
C THR A 49 -4.29 17.35 9.79
N VAL A 50 -5.01 18.48 9.79
CA VAL A 50 -5.43 19.18 8.55
C VAL A 50 -4.30 19.40 7.53
N PRO A 51 -3.13 19.99 7.90
CA PRO A 51 -2.03 20.15 6.94
C PRO A 51 -1.37 18.81 6.55
N ILE A 52 -1.35 17.83 7.46
CA ILE A 52 -0.81 16.49 7.18
C ILE A 52 -1.69 15.76 6.17
N ASP A 53 -3.00 15.82 6.34
CA ASP A 53 -4.00 15.22 5.46
C ASP A 53 -3.91 15.86 4.07
N ALA A 54 -3.80 17.20 4.00
CA ALA A 54 -3.60 17.90 2.74
C ALA A 54 -2.32 17.48 2.00
N LEU A 55 -1.21 17.27 2.72
CA LEU A 55 0.03 16.75 2.15
C LEU A 55 -0.12 15.28 1.72
N ALA A 56 -0.79 14.46 2.53
CA ALA A 56 -1.03 13.05 2.23
C ALA A 56 -1.90 12.88 0.97
N ASP A 57 -2.95 13.68 0.84
CA ASP A 57 -3.83 13.70 -0.33
C ASP A 57 -3.09 14.15 -1.59
N ALA A 58 -2.19 15.14 -1.46
CA ALA A 58 -1.36 15.61 -2.57
C ALA A 58 -0.26 14.59 -2.97
N THR A 59 0.10 13.67 -2.08
CA THR A 59 1.24 12.77 -2.28
C THR A 59 1.04 11.80 -3.45
N VAL A 60 -0.17 11.23 -3.58
CA VAL A 60 -0.50 10.31 -4.68
C VAL A 60 -0.42 10.99 -6.06
N PRO A 61 -1.11 12.12 -6.33
CA PRO A 61 -1.03 12.80 -7.61
C PRO A 61 0.37 13.32 -7.92
N VAL A 62 1.11 13.85 -6.92
CA VAL A 62 2.50 14.29 -7.11
C VAL A 62 3.39 13.12 -7.53
N MET A 63 3.25 11.95 -6.89
CA MET A 63 3.98 10.75 -7.30
C MET A 63 3.63 10.31 -8.72
N MET A 64 2.36 10.38 -9.12
CA MET A 64 1.94 10.03 -10.48
C MET A 64 2.55 10.99 -11.52
N ILE A 65 2.61 12.28 -11.22
CA ILE A 65 3.28 13.27 -12.08
C ILE A 65 4.78 12.98 -12.17
N ALA A 66 5.45 12.78 -11.03
CA ALA A 66 6.87 12.44 -10.99
C ALA A 66 7.19 11.16 -11.77
N MET A 67 6.31 10.15 -11.65
CA MET A 67 6.38 8.91 -12.41
C MET A 67 6.24 9.16 -13.91
N GLY A 68 5.29 10.00 -14.33
CA GLY A 68 5.09 10.39 -15.73
C GLY A 68 6.29 11.13 -16.32
N VAL A 69 6.86 12.08 -15.58
CA VAL A 69 8.10 12.79 -15.97
C VAL A 69 9.27 11.82 -16.06
N SER A 70 9.39 10.91 -15.10
CA SER A 70 10.41 9.87 -15.12
C SER A 70 10.23 8.93 -16.31
N LEU A 71 9.01 8.67 -16.75
CA LEU A 71 8.72 7.85 -17.93
C LEU A 71 9.05 8.58 -19.23
N ALA A 72 8.84 9.90 -19.31
CA ALA A 72 9.19 10.71 -20.48
C ALA A 72 10.70 10.69 -20.80
N SER A 73 11.54 10.47 -19.77
CA SER A 73 12.99 10.29 -19.88
C SER A 73 13.42 8.81 -19.91
N ALA A 74 12.48 7.87 -19.96
CA ALA A 74 12.78 6.45 -19.98
C ALA A 74 13.36 6.02 -21.33
N GLN A 75 14.55 5.45 -21.28
CA GLN A 75 15.07 4.63 -22.37
C GLN A 75 14.75 3.17 -22.07
N LEU A 76 14.21 2.44 -23.06
CA LEU A 76 13.89 1.01 -22.92
C LEU A 76 15.14 0.26 -22.43
N ARG A 77 15.10 -0.26 -21.20
CA ARG A 77 16.27 -0.90 -20.60
C ARG A 77 16.60 -2.18 -21.37
N ARG A 78 17.81 -2.21 -21.95
CA ARG A 78 18.37 -3.36 -22.68
C ARG A 78 19.59 -3.90 -21.93
N GLY A 79 19.86 -5.20 -22.05
CA GLY A 79 21.03 -5.83 -21.41
C GLY A 79 20.77 -6.28 -19.97
N ARG A 80 21.70 -5.96 -19.04
CA ARG A 80 21.75 -6.53 -17.67
C ARG A 80 20.49 -6.29 -16.82
N ASP A 81 19.71 -5.24 -17.12
CA ASP A 81 18.51 -4.87 -16.36
C ASP A 81 17.21 -5.50 -16.89
N ALA A 82 17.25 -6.12 -18.07
CA ALA A 82 16.05 -6.71 -18.69
C ALA A 82 15.58 -7.97 -17.95
N LEU A 83 16.51 -8.80 -17.47
CA LEU A 83 16.18 -10.04 -16.74
C LEU A 83 15.56 -9.74 -15.36
N PRO A 84 16.11 -8.84 -14.52
CA PRO A 84 15.46 -8.41 -13.28
C PRO A 84 14.06 -7.80 -13.50
N LEU A 85 13.89 -7.02 -14.58
CA LEU A 85 12.60 -6.41 -14.91
C LEU A 85 11.57 -7.47 -15.30
N ALA A 86 11.93 -8.38 -16.21
CA ALA A 86 11.07 -9.47 -16.64
C ALA A 86 10.70 -10.40 -15.48
N ALA A 87 11.65 -10.72 -14.60
CA ALA A 87 11.39 -11.50 -13.40
C ALA A 87 10.40 -10.79 -12.45
N SER A 88 10.61 -9.48 -12.20
CA SER A 88 9.76 -8.70 -11.30
C SER A 88 8.32 -8.58 -11.83
N VAL A 89 8.18 -8.26 -13.13
CA VAL A 89 6.88 -8.16 -13.80
C VAL A 89 6.21 -9.53 -13.89
N GLY A 90 6.93 -10.56 -14.30
CA GLY A 90 6.40 -11.92 -14.41
C GLY A 90 5.93 -12.47 -13.07
N PHE A 91 6.68 -12.23 -12.00
CA PHE A 91 6.27 -12.58 -10.64
C PHE A 91 4.98 -11.87 -10.23
N ARG A 92 4.88 -10.55 -10.49
CA ARG A 92 3.70 -9.77 -10.10
C ARG A 92 2.47 -10.10 -10.93
N VAL A 93 2.62 -10.25 -12.24
CA VAL A 93 1.51 -10.39 -13.19
C VAL A 93 1.04 -11.85 -13.30
N LEU A 94 1.94 -12.82 -13.19
CA LEU A 94 1.59 -14.24 -13.35
C LEU A 94 1.65 -15.00 -12.03
N LEU A 95 2.79 -14.95 -11.35
CA LEU A 95 2.99 -15.82 -10.18
C LEU A 95 2.06 -15.45 -9.02
N SER A 96 1.92 -14.16 -8.71
CA SER A 96 1.06 -13.68 -7.62
C SER A 96 -0.41 -14.11 -7.77
N PRO A 97 -1.07 -13.88 -8.93
CA PRO A 97 -2.44 -14.37 -9.14
C PRO A 97 -2.56 -15.89 -9.11
N ILE A 98 -1.61 -16.64 -9.69
CA ILE A 98 -1.65 -18.11 -9.72
C ILE A 98 -1.55 -18.69 -8.30
N VAL A 99 -0.58 -18.21 -7.52
CA VAL A 99 -0.40 -18.66 -6.13
C VAL A 99 -1.62 -18.28 -5.30
N THR A 100 -2.14 -17.07 -5.48
CA THR A 100 -3.33 -16.62 -4.75
C THR A 100 -4.54 -17.46 -5.09
N PHE A 101 -4.76 -17.79 -6.37
CA PHE A 101 -5.85 -18.68 -6.79
C PHE A 101 -5.71 -20.07 -6.18
N ALA A 102 -4.51 -20.66 -6.23
CA ALA A 102 -4.25 -21.99 -5.67
C ALA A 102 -4.51 -22.04 -4.15
N LEU A 103 -4.06 -21.01 -3.42
CA LEU A 103 -4.31 -20.89 -1.98
C LEU A 103 -5.80 -20.66 -1.69
N ALA A 104 -6.47 -19.80 -2.45
CA ALA A 104 -7.89 -19.54 -2.29
C ALA A 104 -8.73 -20.82 -2.50
N MET A 105 -8.39 -21.62 -3.51
CA MET A 105 -9.00 -22.92 -3.75
C MET A 105 -8.71 -23.91 -2.61
N ALA A 106 -7.46 -23.98 -2.14
CA ALA A 106 -7.09 -24.85 -1.01
C ALA A 106 -7.80 -24.48 0.30
N LEU A 107 -8.18 -23.20 0.45
CA LEU A 107 -8.96 -22.69 1.58
C LEU A 107 -10.48 -22.79 1.36
N GLY A 108 -10.94 -23.31 0.21
CA GLY A 108 -12.36 -23.46 -0.11
C GLY A 108 -13.10 -22.14 -0.35
N LEU A 109 -12.40 -21.09 -0.81
CA LEU A 109 -13.04 -19.83 -1.16
C LEU A 109 -13.83 -19.98 -2.46
N GLU A 110 -15.10 -19.59 -2.45
CA GLU A 110 -16.01 -19.70 -3.59
C GLU A 110 -16.72 -18.38 -3.91
N GLY A 111 -17.26 -18.30 -5.12
CA GLY A 111 -18.10 -17.19 -5.60
C GLY A 111 -17.48 -15.81 -5.38
N LYS A 112 -18.19 -14.95 -4.64
CA LYS A 112 -17.79 -13.55 -4.41
C LYS A 112 -16.48 -13.41 -3.62
N GLN A 113 -16.18 -14.34 -2.72
CA GLN A 113 -14.96 -14.28 -1.90
C GLN A 113 -13.73 -14.58 -2.74
N LEU A 114 -13.83 -15.59 -3.62
CA LEU A 114 -12.78 -15.92 -4.57
C LEU A 114 -12.56 -14.80 -5.60
N LEU A 115 -13.64 -14.20 -6.12
CA LEU A 115 -13.56 -13.04 -7.00
C LEU A 115 -12.84 -11.86 -6.33
N ALA A 116 -13.26 -11.45 -5.12
CA ALA A 116 -12.63 -10.34 -4.40
C ALA A 116 -11.13 -10.59 -4.16
N THR A 117 -10.77 -11.82 -3.80
CA THR A 117 -9.39 -12.24 -3.58
C THR A 117 -8.57 -12.14 -4.88
N MET A 118 -9.12 -12.59 -6.01
CA MET A 118 -8.45 -12.51 -7.31
C MET A 118 -8.31 -11.09 -7.83
N VAL A 119 -9.31 -10.23 -7.61
CA VAL A 119 -9.22 -8.79 -7.94
C VAL A 119 -8.04 -8.13 -7.21
N VAL A 120 -7.86 -8.44 -5.92
CA VAL A 120 -6.72 -7.95 -5.14
C VAL A 120 -5.40 -8.55 -5.63
N ALA A 121 -5.38 -9.83 -5.99
CA ALA A 121 -4.18 -10.53 -6.46
C ALA A 121 -3.61 -9.96 -7.76
N VAL A 122 -4.49 -9.48 -8.63
CA VAL A 122 -4.15 -8.91 -9.95
C VAL A 122 -3.83 -7.42 -9.87
N PHE A 123 -4.01 -6.79 -8.71
CA PHE A 123 -3.77 -5.36 -8.53
C PHE A 123 -2.31 -5.00 -8.86
N PRO A 124 -2.05 -3.86 -9.52
CA PRO A 124 -0.71 -3.52 -9.99
C PRO A 124 0.26 -3.29 -8.83
N THR A 125 1.54 -3.18 -9.17
CA THR A 125 2.58 -2.83 -8.20
C THR A 125 2.29 -1.46 -7.59
N ALA A 126 2.51 -1.31 -6.28
CA ALA A 126 2.22 -0.05 -5.59
C ALA A 126 3.11 1.11 -6.10
N ASN A 127 2.50 2.25 -6.42
CA ASN A 127 3.22 3.45 -6.85
C ASN A 127 4.23 3.96 -5.79
N ASN A 128 3.98 3.70 -4.50
CA ASN A 128 4.88 4.12 -3.42
C ASN A 128 6.27 3.45 -3.49
N LEU A 129 6.39 2.29 -4.16
CA LEU A 129 7.70 1.67 -4.39
C LEU A 129 8.62 2.59 -5.20
N PHE A 130 8.08 3.39 -6.13
CA PHE A 130 8.86 4.37 -6.88
C PHE A 130 9.40 5.47 -5.96
N ALA A 131 8.59 5.99 -5.03
CA ALA A 131 9.06 6.97 -4.04
C ALA A 131 10.13 6.39 -3.10
N ILE A 132 9.99 5.12 -2.70
CA ILE A 132 11.02 4.43 -1.90
C ILE A 132 12.32 4.30 -2.71
N ALA A 133 12.23 3.83 -3.96
CA ALA A 133 13.38 3.69 -4.84
C ALA A 133 14.08 5.04 -5.08
N HIS A 134 13.30 6.10 -5.29
CA HIS A 134 13.82 7.46 -5.47
C HIS A 134 14.42 8.03 -4.18
N ARG A 135 13.84 7.73 -3.01
CA ARG A 135 14.36 8.17 -1.71
C ARG A 135 15.70 7.52 -1.37
N TYR A 136 15.87 6.25 -1.71
CA TYR A 136 17.11 5.51 -1.44
C TYR A 136 18.06 5.49 -2.63
N GLU A 137 17.69 6.09 -3.76
CA GLU A 137 18.46 6.11 -5.01
C GLU A 137 18.84 4.71 -5.55
N VAL A 138 18.02 3.71 -5.24
CA VAL A 138 18.26 2.31 -5.64
C VAL A 138 17.24 1.89 -6.68
N GLY A 139 17.71 1.49 -7.86
CA GLY A 139 16.87 0.81 -8.86
C GLY A 139 15.71 1.64 -9.39
N VAL A 140 15.78 2.98 -9.34
CA VAL A 140 14.68 3.90 -9.73
C VAL A 140 14.09 3.56 -11.10
N GLY A 141 14.93 3.34 -12.11
CA GLY A 141 14.49 2.93 -13.45
C GLY A 141 13.84 1.55 -13.48
N LEU A 142 14.34 0.58 -12.70
CA LEU A 142 13.76 -0.76 -12.61
C LEU A 142 12.35 -0.72 -12.04
N VAL A 143 12.21 0.00 -10.93
CA VAL A 143 10.94 0.12 -10.21
C VAL A 143 9.94 0.91 -11.04
N ARG A 144 10.39 1.98 -11.70
CA ARG A 144 9.55 2.73 -12.64
C ARG A 144 8.97 1.82 -13.72
N ASP A 145 9.85 1.12 -14.43
CA ASP A 145 9.44 0.27 -15.55
C ASP A 145 8.55 -0.88 -15.07
N ALA A 146 8.87 -1.50 -13.93
CA ALA A 146 8.06 -2.57 -13.35
C ALA A 146 6.65 -2.09 -12.94
N VAL A 147 6.54 -0.93 -12.31
CA VAL A 147 5.25 -0.34 -11.93
C VAL A 147 4.40 -0.04 -13.17
N VAL A 148 4.97 0.62 -14.18
CA VAL A 148 4.23 0.95 -15.42
C VAL A 148 3.79 -0.32 -16.16
N ILE A 149 4.69 -1.28 -16.36
CA ILE A 149 4.37 -2.51 -17.08
C ILE A 149 3.33 -3.32 -16.29
N SER A 150 3.47 -3.44 -14.97
CA SER A 150 2.48 -4.15 -14.14
C SER A 150 1.12 -3.44 -14.10
N ALA A 151 1.08 -2.10 -14.17
CA ALA A 151 -0.16 -1.33 -14.30
C ALA A 151 -0.86 -1.64 -15.61
N LEU A 152 -0.14 -1.56 -16.73
CA LEU A 152 -0.69 -1.89 -18.05
C LEU A 152 -1.12 -3.35 -18.15
N ALA A 153 -0.38 -4.28 -17.56
CA ALA A 153 -0.72 -5.71 -17.55
C ALA A 153 -1.89 -6.05 -16.61
N SER A 154 -2.08 -5.29 -15.53
CA SER A 154 -3.19 -5.52 -14.59
C SER A 154 -4.57 -5.26 -15.22
N MET A 155 -4.67 -4.27 -16.12
CA MET A 155 -5.93 -3.92 -16.80
C MET A 155 -6.55 -5.10 -17.57
N PRO A 156 -5.86 -5.75 -18.53
CA PRO A 156 -6.40 -6.91 -19.22
C PRO A 156 -6.58 -8.11 -18.29
N MET A 157 -5.70 -8.28 -17.31
CA MET A 157 -5.79 -9.41 -16.38
C MET A 157 -7.03 -9.30 -15.48
N LEU A 158 -7.42 -8.08 -15.08
CA LEU A 158 -8.66 -7.85 -14.35
C LEU A 158 -9.89 -8.20 -15.20
N VAL A 159 -9.87 -7.88 -16.50
CA VAL A 159 -10.91 -8.27 -17.45
C VAL A 159 -11.00 -9.80 -17.57
N VAL A 160 -9.86 -10.48 -17.66
CA VAL A 160 -9.81 -11.96 -17.70
C VAL A 160 -10.41 -12.56 -16.43
N VAL A 161 -10.02 -12.07 -15.24
CA VAL A 161 -10.62 -12.53 -13.98
C VAL A 161 -12.12 -12.25 -13.96
N ALA A 162 -12.58 -11.06 -14.33
CA ALA A 162 -14.01 -10.77 -14.37
C ALA A 162 -14.75 -11.69 -15.34
N ALA A 163 -14.20 -11.93 -16.54
CA ALA A 163 -14.81 -12.81 -17.54
C ALA A 163 -14.93 -14.27 -17.06
N ILE A 164 -13.95 -14.79 -16.30
CA ILE A 164 -14.00 -16.14 -15.76
C ILE A 164 -15.09 -16.31 -14.68
N PHE A 165 -15.38 -15.26 -13.92
CA PHE A 165 -16.33 -15.33 -12.79
C PHE A 165 -17.75 -14.88 -13.14
N TYR A 166 -17.92 -14.09 -14.20
CA TYR A 166 -19.22 -13.57 -14.66
C TYR A 166 -19.68 -14.12 -16.01
N GLY A 167 -18.84 -14.86 -16.73
CA GLY A 167 -19.18 -15.56 -17.97
C GLY A 167 -19.60 -16.99 -17.70
#